data_AF-A0A523XHL1-F1
#
_entry.id   AF-A0A523XHL1-F1
#
_cell.length_a   1.000
_cell.length_b   1.000
_cell.length_c   1.000
_cell.angle_alpha   90.00
_cell.angle_beta   90.00
_cell.angle_gamma   90.00
#
_symmetry.space_group_name_H-M   'P 1'
#
loop_
_entity.id
_entity.type
_entity.pdbx_description
1 polymer ?
#
loop_
_entity_poly.entity_id
_entity_poly.type
_entity_poly.pdbx_seq_one_letter_code
_entity_poly.pdbx_strand_id
1 'polypeptide(L)'
;HTGEILQIGRHGISGKKSSVFARAAFEVTVKHLLDAAVHGEYDPLEGITENVIVGQTIALGTGIVDLTMSSNYREFSDKEDK
;
A
#
# COMPACT_ATOMS: atom_id res chain seq x y z
N HIS A 1 10.01 -14.03 -12.02
CA HIS A 1 9.81 -13.18 -13.22
C HIS A 1 9.76 -14.08 -14.45
N THR A 2 8.73 -13.92 -15.30
CA THR A 2 8.39 -14.84 -16.40
C THR A 2 9.31 -14.78 -17.62
N GLY A 3 10.22 -13.79 -17.68
CA GLY A 3 11.14 -13.59 -18.81
C GLY A 3 10.52 -12.84 -20.00
N GLU A 4 9.26 -12.43 -19.90
CA GLU A 4 8.56 -11.71 -20.97
C GLU A 4 8.75 -10.18 -20.85
N ILE A 5 8.87 -9.52 -22.00
CA ILE A 5 8.87 -8.05 -22.07
C ILE A 5 7.43 -7.56 -21.99
N LEU A 6 7.14 -6.74 -20.98
CA LEU A 6 5.83 -6.14 -20.77
C LEU A 6 5.89 -4.62 -20.96
N GLN A 7 4.85 -4.07 -21.59
CA GLN A 7 4.69 -2.62 -21.69
C GLN A 7 4.48 -1.98 -20.32
N ILE A 8 5.03 -0.79 -20.11
CA ILE A 8 4.64 0.08 -18.99
C ILE A 8 3.35 0.80 -19.43
N GLY A 9 2.21 0.39 -18.88
CA GLY A 9 0.91 0.93 -19.28
C GLY A 9 -0.27 0.02 -18.95
N ARG A 10 -1.48 0.45 -19.33
CA ARG A 10 -2.75 -0.28 -19.11
C ARG A 10 -2.82 -1.66 -19.74
N HIS A 11 -2.07 -1.92 -20.82
CA HIS A 11 -2.03 -3.24 -21.48
C HIS A 11 -0.93 -4.16 -20.93
N GLY A 12 -0.03 -3.62 -20.11
CA GLY A 12 1.09 -4.36 -19.54
C GLY A 12 1.02 -4.42 -18.02
N ILE A 13 2.05 -3.91 -17.35
CA ILE A 13 2.25 -4.10 -15.90
C ILE A 13 1.11 -3.48 -15.07
N SER A 14 0.66 -2.27 -15.42
CA SER A 14 -0.32 -1.54 -14.61
C SER A 14 -1.71 -2.17 -14.66
N GLY A 15 -2.15 -2.63 -15.83
CA GLY A 15 -3.46 -3.29 -15.99
C GLY A 15 -3.53 -4.71 -15.41
N LYS A 16 -2.38 -5.33 -15.14
CA LYS A 16 -2.28 -6.67 -14.53
C LYS A 16 -2.03 -6.64 -13.02
N LYS A 17 -2.05 -5.47 -12.38
CA LYS A 17 -2.00 -5.38 -10.92
C LYS A 17 -3.24 -6.05 -10.32
N SER A 18 -3.04 -6.79 -9.23
CA SER A 18 -4.14 -7.43 -8.49
C SER A 18 -5.08 -6.39 -7.88
N SER A 19 -4.52 -5.35 -7.25
CA SER A 19 -5.30 -4.26 -6.64
C SER A 19 -6.16 -3.55 -7.69
N VAL A 20 -7.44 -3.37 -7.34
CA VAL A 20 -8.43 -2.59 -8.11
C VAL A 20 -8.02 -1.13 -8.09
N PHE A 21 -7.68 -0.60 -6.93
CA PHE A 21 -7.26 0.80 -6.78
C PHE A 21 -5.97 1.07 -7.55
N ALA A 22 -5.01 0.14 -7.54
CA ALA A 22 -3.76 0.32 -8.26
C ALA A 22 -3.93 0.26 -9.79
N ARG A 23 -4.88 -0.54 -10.31
CA ARG A 23 -5.27 -0.51 -11.73
C ARG A 23 -5.96 0.82 -12.07
N ALA A 24 -6.94 1.22 -11.26
CA ALA A 24 -7.75 2.41 -11.49
C ALA A 24 -6.95 3.73 -11.40
N ALA A 25 -5.90 3.77 -10.57
CA ALA A 25 -5.06 4.96 -10.39
C ALA A 25 -4.11 5.25 -11.56
N PHE A 26 -3.84 4.28 -12.42
CA PHE A 26 -2.91 4.46 -13.54
C PHE A 26 -3.63 5.02 -14.77
N GLU A 27 -4.67 4.34 -15.27
CA GLU A 27 -5.51 4.78 -16.40
C GLU A 27 -6.87 4.06 -16.39
N VAL A 28 -7.84 4.53 -17.19
CA VAL A 28 -9.16 3.87 -17.39
C VAL A 28 -9.94 3.66 -16.07
N THR A 29 -9.81 4.61 -15.15
CA THR A 29 -10.28 4.56 -13.76
C THR A 29 -11.73 4.09 -13.61
N VAL A 30 -12.66 4.72 -14.32
CA VAL A 30 -14.11 4.43 -14.22
C VAL A 30 -14.41 2.98 -14.60
N LYS A 31 -13.77 2.47 -15.66
CA LYS A 31 -13.98 1.09 -16.11
C LYS A 31 -13.51 0.11 -15.04
N HIS A 32 -12.31 0.30 -14.50
CA HIS A 32 -11.78 -0.60 -13.48
C HIS A 32 -12.64 -0.65 -12.22
N LEU A 33 -13.17 0.49 -11.77
CA LEU A 33 -14.05 0.55 -10.62
C LEU A 33 -15.42 -0.10 -10.90
N LEU A 34 -16.00 0.14 -12.07
CA LEU A 34 -17.29 -0.47 -12.45
C LEU A 34 -17.17 -1.99 -12.61
N ASP A 35 -16.14 -2.46 -13.32
CA ASP A 35 -15.91 -3.88 -13.51
C ASP A 35 -15.71 -4.57 -12.15
N ALA A 36 -14.89 -3.99 -11.26
CA ALA A 36 -14.68 -4.51 -9.91
C ALA A 36 -15.97 -4.54 -9.07
N ALA A 37 -16.80 -3.49 -9.16
CA ALA A 37 -18.07 -3.41 -8.43
C ALA A 37 -19.08 -4.48 -8.91
N VAL A 38 -19.16 -4.72 -10.23
CA VAL A 38 -20.03 -5.76 -10.80
C VAL A 38 -19.59 -7.16 -10.38
N HIS A 39 -18.28 -7.43 -10.31
CA HIS A 39 -17.75 -8.72 -9.90
C HIS A 39 -17.60 -8.87 -8.38
N GLY A 40 -17.85 -7.81 -7.61
CA GLY A 40 -17.67 -7.81 -6.16
C GLY A 40 -16.21 -8.04 -5.74
N GLU A 41 -15.24 -7.52 -6.51
CA GLU A 41 -13.83 -7.67 -6.20
C GLU A 41 -13.48 -7.04 -4.85
N TYR A 42 -12.64 -7.73 -4.07
CA TYR A 42 -12.08 -7.24 -2.81
C TYR A 42 -10.62 -6.84 -3.01
N ASP A 43 -10.27 -5.64 -2.57
CA ASP A 43 -8.89 -5.16 -2.59
C ASP A 43 -8.28 -5.33 -1.19
N PRO A 44 -7.23 -6.16 -1.03
CA PRO A 44 -6.64 -6.45 0.28
C PRO A 44 -5.77 -5.31 0.83
N LEU A 45 -5.52 -4.24 0.07
CA LEU A 45 -4.73 -3.09 0.50
C LEU A 45 -3.28 -3.43 0.90
N GLU A 46 -2.63 -4.32 0.16
CA GLU A 46 -1.26 -4.77 0.47
C GLU A 46 -0.17 -3.93 -0.20
N GLY A 47 -0.48 -3.28 -1.32
CA GLY A 47 0.47 -2.48 -2.09
C GLY A 47 0.51 -1.01 -1.69
N ILE A 48 1.49 -0.31 -2.25
CA ILE A 48 1.77 1.09 -1.90
C ILE A 48 0.66 2.02 -2.40
N THR A 49 0.19 1.83 -3.64
CA THR A 49 -0.71 2.79 -4.30
C THR A 49 -2.05 2.86 -3.59
N GLU A 50 -2.62 1.71 -3.29
CA GLU A 50 -3.90 1.54 -2.65
C GLU A 50 -3.89 2.04 -1.20
N ASN A 51 -2.84 1.72 -0.42
CA ASN A 51 -2.66 2.25 0.94
C ASN A 51 -2.55 3.78 0.97
N VAL A 52 -1.83 4.38 0.02
CA VAL A 52 -1.75 5.84 -0.11
C VAL A 52 -3.12 6.44 -0.42
N ILE A 53 -3.92 5.82 -1.28
CA ILE A 53 -5.26 6.30 -1.64
C ILE A 53 -6.20 6.27 -0.43
N VAL A 54 -6.17 5.21 0.38
CA VAL A 54 -7.03 5.10 1.57
C VAL A 54 -6.50 5.82 2.81
N GLY A 55 -5.28 6.36 2.75
CA GLY A 55 -4.64 7.08 3.85
C GLY A 55 -4.04 6.19 4.94
N GLN A 56 -3.75 4.93 4.64
CA GLN A 56 -3.04 4.01 5.54
C GLN A 56 -1.52 4.18 5.43
N THR A 57 -0.81 3.89 6.51
CA THR A 57 0.65 3.83 6.52
C THR A 57 1.13 2.70 5.62
N ILE A 58 2.03 3.01 4.69
CA ILE A 58 2.67 2.01 3.82
C ILE A 58 3.86 1.37 4.54
N ALA A 59 4.05 0.06 4.36
CA ALA A 59 5.22 -0.68 4.86
C ALA A 59 6.49 -0.39 4.03
N LEU A 60 6.81 0.89 3.84
CA LEU A 60 8.00 1.37 3.13
C LEU A 60 8.63 2.53 3.90
N GLY A 61 9.96 2.57 3.94
CA GLY A 61 10.69 3.63 4.63
C GLY A 61 10.37 3.63 6.13
N THR A 62 9.89 4.76 6.65
CA THR A 62 9.55 4.92 8.07
C THR A 62 8.38 4.06 8.52
N GLY A 63 7.51 3.60 7.61
CA GLY A 63 6.39 2.72 7.94
C GLY A 63 6.76 1.24 8.10
N ILE A 64 8.04 0.88 7.98
CA ILE A 64 8.54 -0.49 8.22
C ILE A 64 8.65 -0.81 9.72
N VAL A 65 8.75 0.21 10.56
CA VAL A 65 8.93 0.05 12.02
C VAL A 65 7.64 0.36 12.76
N ASP A 66 7.35 -0.44 13.78
CA ASP A 66 6.32 -0.13 14.77
C ASP A 66 7.00 0.42 16.04
N LEU A 67 6.41 1.46 16.62
CA LEU A 67 6.96 2.15 17.77
C LEU A 67 6.13 1.85 19.01
N THR A 68 6.76 1.23 20.00
CA THR A 68 6.13 0.95 21.29
C THR A 68 6.80 1.76 22.39
N MET A 69 6.01 2.37 23.27
CA MET A 69 6.55 3.03 24.46
C MET A 69 6.78 2.00 25.57
N SER A 70 8.01 1.90 26.07
CA SER A 70 8.30 1.03 27.19
C SER A 70 7.79 1.61 28.51
N SER A 71 7.12 0.81 29.34
CA SER A 71 6.55 1.27 30.61
C SER A 71 7.58 1.74 31.63
N ASN A 72 8.83 1.28 31.52
CA ASN A 72 9.94 1.67 32.40
C ASN A 72 10.69 2.94 31.92
N TYR A 73 10.18 3.66 30.92
CA TYR A 73 10.83 4.85 30.35
C TYR A 73 11.15 5.93 31.41
N ARG A 74 10.24 6.16 32.36
CA ARG A 74 10.44 7.15 33.44
C ARG A 74 11.62 6.83 34.37
N GLU A 75 11.87 5.56 34.68
CA GLU A 75 12.95 5.16 35.59
C GLU A 75 14.35 5.37 35.02
N PHE A 76 14.48 5.44 33.69
CA PHE A 76 15.74 5.76 33.02
C PHE A 76 15.98 7.28 32.92
N SER A 77 14.93 8.06 32.63
CA SER A 77 15.00 9.52 32.59
C SER A 77 15.40 10.13 33.93
N ASP A 78 14.83 9.65 35.04
CA ASP A 78 15.11 10.19 36.38
C ASP A 78 16.55 9.88 36.90
N LYS A 79 17.29 8.98 36.23
CA LYS A 79 18.67 8.62 36.56
C LYS A 79 19.73 9.41 35.80
N GLU A 80 19.39 9.98 34.64
CA GLU A 80 20.31 10.84 33.88
C GLU A 80 20.34 12.28 34.41
N ASP A 81 19.27 12.72 35.08
CA ASP A 81 19.18 14.06 35.70
C ASP A 81 19.85 14.15 37.10
N LYS A 82 20.57 13.11 37.53
CA LYS A 82 21.35 13.09 38.78
C LYS A 82 22.84 12.83 38.51
#